data_AF-A0A255YWC9-F1
#
_entry.id   AF-A0A255YWC9-F1
#
_cell.length_a   1.000
_cell.length_b   1.000
_cell.length_c   1.000
_cell.angle_alpha   90.00
_cell.angle_beta   90.00
_cell.angle_gamma   90.00
#
_symmetry.space_group_name_H-M   'P 1'
#
loop_
_entity.id
_entity.type
_entity.pdbx_description
1 polymer ?
#
loop_
_entity_poly.entity_id
_entity_poly.type
_entity_poly.pdbx_seq_one_letter_code
_entity_poly.pdbx_strand_id
1 'polypeptide(L)'
;MKSHNTKTNNISQRKKEIATKFLHELSLHMADLENGYVNDKYTIENFASVLCVHPVHLTSTIKTVTGQTPCELYKEALIAVSKKMLLSGQLTVSEIASRLTFDASNFSKFFKKATGQPPSAFKKKT
;
A
#
# COMPACT_ATOMS: atom_id res chain seq x y z
N MET A 1 17.15 -34.08 -9.79
CA MET A 1 15.78 -33.63 -9.51
C MET A 1 15.63 -33.49 -8.00
N LYS A 2 15.59 -32.27 -7.44
CA LYS A 2 15.41 -32.06 -5.99
C LYS A 2 13.98 -31.58 -5.73
N SER A 3 13.14 -32.50 -5.24
CA SER A 3 11.84 -32.18 -4.67
C SER A 3 12.01 -31.23 -3.48
N HIS A 4 11.50 -30.02 -3.59
CA HIS A 4 11.21 -29.19 -2.42
C HIS A 4 9.76 -29.43 -2.02
N ASN A 5 9.61 -30.26 -0.99
CA ASN A 5 8.35 -30.56 -0.31
C ASN A 5 7.78 -29.28 0.31
N THR A 6 6.69 -28.78 -0.24
CA THR A 6 5.92 -27.64 0.27
C THR A 6 5.26 -28.01 1.59
N LYS A 7 5.79 -27.49 2.71
CA LYS A 7 5.12 -27.54 4.01
C LYS A 7 3.77 -26.82 3.91
N THR A 8 2.68 -27.56 4.09
CA THR A 8 1.34 -27.03 4.35
C THR A 8 1.39 -26.19 5.62
N ASN A 9 1.51 -24.87 5.47
CA ASN A 9 1.62 -23.95 6.59
C ASN A 9 0.22 -23.75 7.18
N ASN A 10 -0.07 -24.42 8.30
CA ASN A 10 -1.30 -24.16 9.06
C ASN A 10 -1.19 -22.77 9.72
N ILE A 11 -1.59 -21.73 9.00
CA ILE A 11 -1.58 -20.36 9.48
C ILE A 11 -2.62 -20.24 10.61
N SER A 12 -2.13 -19.95 11.82
CA SER A 12 -2.98 -19.73 13.00
C SER A 12 -4.05 -18.67 12.75
N GLN A 13 -5.24 -18.89 13.31
CA GLN A 13 -6.38 -17.97 13.25
C GLN A 13 -6.00 -16.54 13.69
N ARG A 14 -5.20 -16.42 14.75
CA ARG A 14 -4.70 -15.12 15.24
C ARG A 14 -3.88 -14.37 14.18
N LYS A 15 -3.05 -15.07 13.40
CA LYS A 15 -2.26 -14.44 12.33
C LYS A 15 -3.17 -13.93 11.23
N LYS A 16 -4.21 -14.69 10.86
CA LYS A 16 -5.21 -14.26 9.88
C LYS A 16 -5.94 -13.01 10.35
N GLU A 17 -6.37 -12.96 11.61
CA GLU A 17 -7.03 -11.79 12.20
C GLU A 17 -6.14 -10.55 12.17
N ILE A 18 -4.86 -10.67 12.55
CA ILE A 18 -3.90 -9.55 12.48
C ILE A 18 -3.77 -9.05 11.05
N ALA A 19 -3.66 -9.94 10.07
CA ALA A 19 -3.56 -9.56 8.67
C ALA A 19 -4.83 -8.89 8.15
N THR A 20 -6.02 -9.41 8.50
CA THR A 20 -7.30 -8.79 8.15
C THR A 20 -7.40 -7.38 8.70
N LYS A 21 -7.06 -7.18 9.99
CA LYS A 21 -7.09 -5.85 10.60
C LYS A 21 -6.07 -4.91 9.98
N PHE A 22 -4.85 -5.37 9.70
CA PHE A 22 -3.86 -4.57 8.98
C PHE A 22 -4.36 -4.10 7.61
N LEU A 23 -4.96 -5.00 6.82
CA LEU A 23 -5.50 -4.64 5.50
C LEU A 23 -6.65 -3.65 5.61
N HIS A 24 -7.48 -3.77 6.65
CA HIS A 24 -8.53 -2.81 6.94
C HIS A 24 -7.96 -1.42 7.26
N GLU A 25 -7.03 -1.33 8.21
CA GLU A 25 -6.38 -0.07 8.58
C GLU A 25 -5.63 0.56 7.40
N LEU A 26 -4.97 -0.27 6.58
CA LEU A 26 -4.33 0.20 5.35
C LEU A 26 -5.36 0.81 4.40
N SER A 27 -6.52 0.16 4.21
CA SER A 27 -7.57 0.67 3.35
C SER A 27 -8.16 1.99 3.86
N LEU A 28 -8.36 2.12 5.17
CA LEU A 28 -8.84 3.36 5.79
C LEU A 28 -7.84 4.50 5.58
N HIS A 29 -6.57 4.26 5.92
CA HIS A 29 -5.52 5.25 5.72
C HIS A 29 -5.37 5.70 4.27
N MET A 30 -5.52 4.78 3.31
CA MET A 30 -5.49 5.10 1.88
C MET A 30 -6.65 5.97 1.45
N ALA A 31 -7.85 5.76 2.01
CA ALA A 31 -9.01 6.62 1.78
C ALA A 31 -8.80 8.02 2.40
N ASP A 32 -8.19 8.10 3.59
CA ASP A 32 -7.89 9.39 4.22
C ASP A 32 -6.86 10.19 3.41
N LEU A 33 -5.82 9.52 2.88
CA LEU A 33 -4.89 10.14 1.94
C LEU A 33 -5.60 10.57 0.65
N GLU A 34 -6.45 9.73 0.06
CA GLU A 34 -7.21 10.08 -1.14
C GLU A 34 -8.04 11.36 -0.93
N ASN A 35 -8.75 11.44 0.20
CA ASN A 35 -9.63 12.57 0.54
C ASN A 35 -8.87 13.78 1.10
N GLY A 36 -7.64 13.59 1.59
CA GLY A 36 -6.81 14.67 2.15
C GLY A 36 -7.11 14.99 3.59
N TYR A 37 -7.64 14.02 4.31
CA TYR A 37 -7.84 14.10 5.77
C TYR A 37 -6.52 13.90 6.52
N VAL A 38 -5.55 13.24 5.90
CA VAL A 38 -4.19 13.08 6.41
C VAL A 38 -3.16 13.44 5.33
N ASN A 39 -2.00 13.91 5.77
CA ASN A 39 -0.90 14.33 4.90
C ASN A 39 0.41 13.59 5.18
N ASP A 40 0.39 12.58 6.06
CA ASP A 40 1.54 11.78 6.42
C ASP A 40 1.29 10.31 6.12
N LYS A 41 2.31 9.63 5.58
CA LYS A 41 2.27 8.18 5.38
C LYS A 41 2.30 7.47 6.73
N TYR A 42 1.53 6.41 6.86
CA TYR A 42 1.72 5.49 7.98
C TYR A 42 2.97 4.65 7.81
N THR A 43 3.77 4.59 8.87
CA THR A 43 4.88 3.65 9.01
C THR A 43 4.38 2.32 9.58
N ILE A 44 5.26 1.31 9.59
CA ILE A 44 4.92 0.03 10.22
C ILE A 44 4.67 0.19 11.72
N GLU A 45 5.33 1.13 12.37
CA GLU A 45 5.13 1.49 13.77
C GLU A 45 3.73 2.07 14.01
N ASN A 46 3.21 2.89 13.11
CA ASN A 46 1.83 3.40 13.22
C ASN A 46 0.82 2.26 13.17
N PHE A 47 0.93 1.36 12.18
CA PHE A 47 0.04 0.20 12.08
C PHE A 47 0.17 -0.73 13.28
N ALA A 48 1.40 -0.98 13.74
CA ALA A 48 1.67 -1.84 14.89
C ALA A 48 1.05 -1.29 16.18
N SER A 49 1.12 0.04 16.37
CA SER A 49 0.50 0.74 17.49
C SER A 49 -1.03 0.57 17.48
N VAL A 50 -1.68 0.85 16.34
CA VAL A 50 -3.15 0.71 16.18
C VAL A 50 -3.61 -0.73 16.44
N LEU A 51 -2.82 -1.71 16.01
CA LEU A 51 -3.13 -3.13 16.14
C LEU A 51 -2.69 -3.73 17.50
N CYS A 52 -2.06 -2.94 18.38
CA CYS A 52 -1.49 -3.39 19.66
C CYS A 52 -0.56 -4.59 19.51
N VAL A 53 0.33 -4.57 18.51
CA VAL A 53 1.33 -5.62 18.25
C VAL A 53 2.72 -5.03 18.06
N HIS A 54 3.77 -5.84 18.23
CA HIS A 54 5.13 -5.38 17.94
C HIS A 54 5.36 -5.27 16.41
N PRO A 55 6.05 -4.22 15.90
CA PRO A 55 6.25 -4.01 14.45
C PRO A 55 6.91 -5.18 13.71
N VAL A 56 7.89 -5.84 14.36
CA VAL A 56 8.56 -7.03 13.82
C VAL A 56 7.58 -8.20 13.68
N HIS A 57 6.72 -8.40 14.69
CA HIS A 57 5.71 -9.44 14.66
C HIS A 57 4.66 -9.17 13.58
N LEU A 58 4.22 -7.91 13.45
CA LEU A 58 3.31 -7.49 12.40
C LEU A 58 3.91 -7.80 11.03
N THR A 59 5.13 -7.34 10.75
CA THR A 59 5.81 -7.56 9.46
C THR A 59 5.90 -9.04 9.10
N SER A 60 6.34 -9.89 10.04
CA SER A 60 6.43 -11.33 9.84
C SER A 60 5.05 -11.97 9.61
N THR A 61 4.04 -11.52 10.36
CA THR A 61 2.67 -12.03 10.25
C THR A 61 2.06 -11.70 8.90
N ILE A 62 2.16 -10.44 8.45
CA ILE A 62 1.66 -10.01 7.15
C ILE A 62 2.31 -10.83 6.03
N LYS A 63 3.65 -10.98 6.05
CA LYS A 63 4.36 -11.78 5.06
C LYS A 63 3.95 -13.25 5.06
N THR A 64 3.75 -13.83 6.25
CA THR A 64 3.31 -15.23 6.39
C THR A 64 1.91 -15.45 5.81
N VAL A 65 1.00 -14.49 6.03
CA VAL A 65 -0.42 -14.64 5.65
C VAL A 65 -0.67 -14.27 4.20
N THR A 66 -0.08 -13.18 3.73
CA THR A 66 -0.36 -12.60 2.41
C THR A 66 0.68 -12.98 1.35
N GLY A 67 1.85 -13.48 1.77
CA GLY A 67 3.01 -13.67 0.88
C GLY A 67 3.78 -12.38 0.59
N GLN A 68 3.28 -11.21 0.99
CA GLN A 68 3.86 -9.90 0.72
C GLN A 68 4.21 -9.18 2.03
N THR A 69 5.22 -8.32 1.98
CA THR A 69 5.57 -7.45 3.09
C THR A 69 4.56 -6.30 3.24
N PRO A 70 4.40 -5.71 4.44
CA PRO A 70 3.57 -4.51 4.62
C PRO A 70 3.92 -3.38 3.65
N CYS A 71 5.22 -3.20 3.35
CA CYS A 71 5.69 -2.18 2.42
C CYS A 71 5.27 -2.44 0.97
N GLU A 72 5.25 -3.70 0.53
CA GLU A 72 4.75 -4.08 -0.80
C GLU A 72 3.24 -3.82 -0.91
N LEU A 73 2.46 -4.27 0.08
CA LEU A 73 1.02 -4.02 0.13
C LEU A 73 0.69 -2.53 0.17
N TYR A 74 1.45 -1.73 0.94
CA TYR A 74 1.29 -0.29 0.99
C TYR A 74 1.53 0.34 -0.39
N LYS A 75 2.60 -0.03 -1.08
CA LYS A 75 2.90 0.47 -2.43
C LYS A 75 1.82 0.11 -3.43
N GLU A 76 1.30 -1.12 -3.38
CA GLU A 76 0.23 -1.57 -4.26
C GLU A 76 -1.06 -0.78 -4.03
N ALA A 77 -1.46 -0.61 -2.77
CA ALA A 77 -2.61 0.21 -2.41
C ALA A 77 -2.44 1.67 -2.86
N LEU A 78 -1.25 2.23 -2.66
CA LEU A 78 -0.93 3.61 -3.07
C LEU A 78 -0.99 3.79 -4.59
N ILE A 79 -0.56 2.79 -5.37
CA ILE A 79 -0.71 2.81 -6.83
C ILE A 79 -2.18 2.72 -7.25
N ALA A 80 -2.98 1.90 -6.56
CA ALA A 80 -4.42 1.80 -6.83
C ALA A 80 -5.14 3.14 -6.60
N VAL A 81 -4.89 3.79 -5.46
CA VAL A 81 -5.40 5.14 -5.17
C VAL A 81 -4.90 6.16 -6.19
N SER A 82 -3.61 6.14 -6.53
CA SER A 82 -3.03 7.05 -7.53
C SER A 82 -3.75 6.94 -8.88
N LYS A 83 -4.04 5.72 -9.34
CA LYS A 83 -4.78 5.49 -10.60
C LYS A 83 -6.19 6.08 -10.51
N LYS A 84 -6.89 5.85 -9.40
CA LYS A 84 -8.24 6.38 -9.18
C LYS A 84 -8.27 7.92 -9.22
N MET A 85 -7.34 8.57 -8.52
CA MET A 85 -7.22 10.03 -8.51
C MET A 85 -6.86 10.61 -9.89
N LEU A 86 -6.03 9.91 -10.66
CA LEU A 86 -5.69 10.35 -12.02
C LEU A 86 -6.90 10.24 -12.96
N LEU A 87 -7.68 9.16 -12.85
CA LEU A 87 -8.88 8.93 -13.66
C LEU A 87 -10.05 9.85 -13.30
N SER A 88 -10.14 10.31 -12.06
CA SER A 88 -11.19 11.27 -11.67
C SER A 88 -11.03 12.62 -12.38
N GLY A 89 -9.83 12.95 -12.87
CA GLY A 89 -9.55 14.19 -13.60
C GLY A 89 -9.44 15.44 -12.73
N GLN A 90 -9.91 15.40 -11.49
CA GLN A 90 -10.11 16.56 -10.61
C GLN A 90 -8.81 17.23 -10.16
N LEU A 91 -7.73 16.45 -9.97
CA LEU A 91 -6.45 16.93 -9.46
C LEU A 91 -5.35 16.86 -10.51
N THR A 92 -4.44 17.82 -10.50
CA THR A 92 -3.20 17.78 -11.28
C THR A 92 -2.25 16.71 -10.76
N VAL A 93 -1.29 16.29 -11.58
CA VAL A 93 -0.26 15.32 -11.17
C VAL A 93 0.54 15.82 -9.95
N SER A 94 0.76 17.13 -9.86
CA SER A 94 1.50 17.73 -8.74
C SER A 94 0.68 17.71 -7.44
N GLU A 95 -0.62 18.00 -7.51
CA GLU A 95 -1.51 17.93 -6.35
C GLU A 95 -1.66 16.49 -5.85
N ILE A 96 -1.79 15.52 -6.76
CA ILE A 96 -1.82 14.10 -6.41
C ILE A 96 -0.52 13.67 -5.73
N ALA A 97 0.64 14.08 -6.27
CA ALA A 97 1.93 13.77 -5.67
C ALA A 97 2.01 14.31 -4.22
N SER A 98 1.67 15.59 -4.04
CA SER A 98 1.68 16.23 -2.72
C SER A 98 0.73 15.53 -1.76
N ARG A 99 -0.48 15.19 -2.22
CA ARG A 99 -1.48 14.48 -1.42
C ARG A 99 -1.01 13.09 -0.96
N LEU A 100 -0.24 12.42 -1.80
CA LEU A 100 0.34 11.10 -1.51
C LEU A 100 1.72 11.19 -0.87
N THR A 101 2.11 12.37 -0.35
CA THR A 101 3.37 12.61 0.39
C THR A 101 4.65 12.49 -0.44
N PHE A 102 4.55 12.71 -1.76
CA PHE A 102 5.67 12.75 -2.69
C PHE A 102 5.88 14.16 -3.25
N ASP A 103 7.11 14.45 -3.68
CA ASP A 103 7.31 15.45 -4.74
C ASP A 103 6.90 14.88 -6.12
N ALA A 104 6.59 15.77 -7.06
CA ALA A 104 6.12 15.39 -8.39
C ALA A 104 7.10 14.50 -9.17
N SER A 105 8.41 14.66 -8.97
CA SER A 105 9.44 13.89 -9.69
C SER A 105 9.49 12.46 -9.17
N ASN A 106 9.55 12.28 -7.85
CA ASN A 106 9.56 10.97 -7.21
C ASN A 106 8.23 10.22 -7.42
N PHE A 107 7.10 10.92 -7.35
CA PHE A 107 5.80 10.34 -7.70
C PHE A 107 5.79 9.82 -9.15
N SER A 108 6.25 10.62 -10.10
CA SER A 108 6.28 10.23 -11.51
C SER A 108 7.15 9.00 -11.76
N LYS A 109 8.31 8.91 -11.10
CA LYS A 109 9.20 7.72 -11.17
C LYS A 109 8.54 6.50 -10.54
N PHE A 110 7.96 6.66 -9.35
CA PHE A 110 7.24 5.60 -8.63
C PHE A 110 6.10 5.03 -9.48
N PHE A 111 5.22 5.91 -9.98
CA PHE A 111 4.07 5.52 -10.77
C PHE A 111 4.47 4.86 -12.09
N LYS A 112 5.45 5.42 -12.81
CA LYS A 112 5.96 4.81 -14.05
C LYS A 112 6.59 3.44 -13.79
N LYS A 113 7.36 3.28 -12.72
CA LYS A 113 7.96 1.99 -12.36
C LYS A 113 6.89 0.92 -12.09
N ALA A 114 5.79 1.30 -11.45
CA ALA A 114 4.70 0.37 -11.12
C ALA A 114 3.74 0.08 -12.28
N THR A 115 3.55 1.03 -13.22
CA THR A 115 2.48 0.94 -14.24
C THR A 115 2.99 0.88 -15.68
N GLY A 116 4.29 1.11 -15.91
CA GLY A 116 4.91 1.17 -17.24
C GLY A 116 4.74 2.51 -17.96
N GLN A 117 3.86 3.41 -17.50
CA GLN A 117 3.62 4.72 -18.13
C GLN A 117 3.61 5.87 -17.09
N PRO A 118 4.01 7.09 -17.47
CA PRO A 118 3.99 8.22 -16.55
C PRO A 118 2.56 8.65 -16.18
N PRO A 119 2.36 9.28 -15.01
CA PRO A 119 1.03 9.66 -14.53
C PRO A 119 0.31 10.62 -15.48
N SER A 120 1.03 11.53 -16.14
CA SER A 120 0.47 12.45 -17.15
C SER A 120 -0.09 11.72 -18.38
N ALA A 121 0.56 10.66 -18.83
CA ALA A 121 0.07 9.83 -19.93
C ALA A 121 -1.11 8.96 -19.49
N PHE A 122 -1.14 8.53 -18.23
CA PHE A 122 -2.26 7.80 -17.65
C PHE A 122 -3.52 8.68 -17.59
N LYS A 123 -3.40 9.94 -17.15
CA LYS A 123 -4.52 10.89 -17.02
C LYS A 123 -5.19 11.25 -18.36
N LYS A 124 -4.43 11.31 -19.46
CA LYS A 124 -4.96 11.68 -20.79
C LYS A 124 -5.83 10.60 -21.47
N LYS A 125 -5.93 9.39 -20.89
CA LYS A 125 -6.66 8.26 -21.49
C LYS A 125 -8.15 8.21 -21.12
N THR A 126 -8.65 9.25 -20.48
CA THR A 126 -10.05 9.48 -20.08
C THR A 126 -10.46 10.87 -20.54
#